data_AF-A0A1W9S904-F1
#
_entry.id   AF-A0A1W9S904-F1
#
_cell.length_a   1.000
_cell.length_b   1.000
_cell.length_c   1.000
_cell.angle_alpha   90.00
_cell.angle_beta   90.00
_cell.angle_gamma   90.00
#
_symmetry.space_group_name_H-M   'P 1'
#
loop_
_entity.id
_entity.type
_entity.pdbx_description
1 polymer ?
#
loop_
_entity_poly.entity_id
_entity_poly.type
_entity_poly.pdbx_seq_one_letter_code
_entity_poly.pdbx_strand_id
1 'polypeptide(L)' 'MKEIDLSTWKRKKHYEFYKDFTIPLFSITVQLDITDFIHYIKENNIRFFPTFLYLMMSAMNEIDEF' A
#
# COMPACT_ATOMS: atom_id res chain seq x y z
N MET A 1 13.13 -3.60 10.62
CA MET A 1 13.25 -4.69 9.63
C MET A 1 13.19 -6.00 10.39
N LYS A 2 12.25 -6.88 10.02
CA LYS A 2 12.02 -8.18 10.68
C LYS A 2 12.29 -9.28 9.66
N GLU A 3 13.05 -10.29 10.04
CA GLU A 3 13.27 -11.45 9.17
C GLU A 3 11.99 -12.28 9.06
N ILE A 4 11.72 -12.77 7.84
CA ILE A 4 10.59 -13.67 7.58
C ILE A 4 11.10 -15.11 7.66
N ASP A 5 10.57 -15.88 8.61
CA ASP A 5 10.82 -17.31 8.69
C ASP A 5 10.06 -18.05 7.59
N LEU A 6 10.80 -18.43 6.53
CA LEU A 6 10.24 -19.14 5.38
C LEU A 6 9.68 -20.52 5.74
N SER A 7 10.09 -21.13 6.86
CA SER A 7 9.57 -22.45 7.26
C SER A 7 8.12 -22.38 7.74
N THR A 8 7.72 -21.25 8.33
CA THR A 8 6.38 -21.03 8.88
C THR A 8 5.52 -20.09 8.04
N TRP A 9 6.10 -19.40 7.05
CA TRP A 9 5.39 -18.42 6.24
C TRP A 9 4.39 -19.04 5.24
N LYS A 10 3.10 -18.76 5.44
CA LYS A 10 1.98 -19.27 4.61
C LYS A 10 2.15 -19.01 3.11
N ARG A 11 2.83 -17.91 2.72
CA ARG A 11 2.99 -17.50 1.31
C ARG A 11 4.29 -18.01 0.67
N LYS A 12 5.09 -18.85 1.34
CA LYS A 12 6.35 -19.42 0.83
C LYS A 12 6.24 -19.92 -0.62
N LYS A 13 5.25 -20.77 -0.92
CA LYS A 13 5.06 -21.34 -2.26
C LYS A 13 4.82 -20.28 -3.34
N HIS A 14 4.08 -19.23 -3.03
CA HIS A 14 3.82 -18.13 -3.97
C HIS A 14 5.08 -17.31 -4.20
N TYR A 15 5.83 -17.01 -3.14
CA TYR A 15 7.12 -16.34 -3.26
C TYR A 15 8.10 -17.15 -4.12
N GLU A 16 8.24 -18.46 -3.85
CA GLU A 16 9.10 -19.36 -4.64
C GLU A 16 8.69 -19.44 -6.11
N PHE A 17 7.40 -19.31 -6.42
CA PHE A 17 6.89 -19.28 -7.78
C PHE A 17 7.25 -17.98 -8.50
N TYR A 18 7.05 -16.82 -7.87
CA TYR A 18 7.24 -15.52 -8.53
C TYR A 18 8.67 -14.98 -8.49
N LYS A 19 9.52 -15.40 -7.54
CA LYS A 19 10.84 -14.80 -7.29
C LYS A 19 11.79 -14.86 -8.50
N ASP A 20 11.64 -15.86 -9.36
CA ASP A 20 12.53 -16.12 -10.50
C ASP A 20 11.98 -15.53 -11.81
N PHE A 21 10.86 -14.81 -11.77
CA PHE A 21 10.27 -14.19 -12.94
C PHE A 21 11.03 -12.91 -13.29
N THR A 22 11.21 -12.64 -14.58
CA THR A 22 11.85 -11.39 -15.03
C THR A 22 11.02 -10.16 -14.64
N ILE A 23 9.69 -10.26 -14.64
CA ILE A 23 8.77 -9.16 -14.31
C ILE A 23 7.56 -9.69 -13.52
N PRO A 24 7.67 -9.91 -12.19
CA PRO A 24 6.56 -10.34 -11.34
C PRO A 24 5.72 -9.15 -10.85
N LEU A 25 5.39 -8.21 -11.75
CA LEU A 25 4.70 -6.96 -11.40
C LEU A 25 3.34 -6.89 -12.09
N PHE A 26 2.35 -6.38 -11.36
CA PHE A 26 1.04 -6.05 -11.88
C PHE A 26 0.63 -4.66 -11.40
N SER A 27 -0.19 -3.96 -12.18
CA SER A 27 -0.77 -2.67 -11.82
C SER A 27 -2.29 -2.77 -11.80
N ILE A 28 -2.90 -2.05 -10.86
CA ILE A 28 -4.35 -1.94 -10.73
C ILE A 28 -4.68 -0.46 -10.59
N THR A 29 -5.74 -0.03 -11.27
CA THR A 29 -6.29 1.31 -11.15
C THR A 29 -7.70 1.20 -10.62
N VAL A 30 -8.01 1.98 -9.58
CA VAL A 30 -9.35 2.03 -8.98
C VAL A 30 -9.89 3.46 -9.04
N GLN A 31 -11.21 3.58 -9.12
CA GLN A 31 -11.89 4.86 -8.92
C GLN A 31 -12.12 5.02 -7.42
N LEU A 32 -11.33 5.89 -6.79
CA LEU A 32 -11.44 6.17 -5.35
C LEU A 32 -12.38 7.36 -5.13
N ASP A 33 -13.45 7.14 -4.40
CA ASP A 33 -14.28 8.25 -3.91
C ASP A 33 -13.55 8.97 -2.77
N ILE A 34 -13.27 10.25 -2.99
CA ILE A 34 -12.57 11.12 -2.04
C ILE A 34 -13.42 12.32 -1.62
N THR A 35 -14.74 12.26 -1.80
CA THR A 35 -15.66 13.38 -1.55
C THR A 35 -15.51 13.93 -0.13
N ASP A 36 -15.55 13.06 0.88
CA ASP A 36 -15.42 13.46 2.28
C ASP A 36 -14.02 14.01 2.61
N PHE A 37 -12.98 13.42 2.01
CA PHE A 37 -11.62 13.92 2.15
C PHE A 37 -11.48 15.35 1.61
N ILE A 38 -12.07 15.62 0.44
CA ILE A 38 -12.06 16.96 -0.17
C ILE A 38 -12.81 17.97 0.71
N HIS A 39 -13.96 17.59 1.29
CA HIS A 39 -14.67 18.45 2.24
C HIS A 39 -13.80 18.76 3.45
N TYR A 40 -13.22 17.73 4.09
CA TYR A 40 -12.39 17.88 5.27
C TYR A 40 -11.19 18.82 5.05
N ILE A 41 -10.41 18.63 3.98
CA ILE A 41 -9.22 19.47 3.77
C ILE A 41 -9.58 20.91 3.43
N LYS A 42 -10.73 21.15 2.79
CA LYS A 42 -11.21 22.50 2.47
C LYS A 42 -11.68 23.23 3.72
N GLU A 43 -12.49 22.57 4.55
CA GLU A 43 -12.97 23.12 5.82
C GLU A 43 -11.82 23.47 6.77
N ASN A 44 -10.75 22.67 6.75
CA ASN A 44 -9.60 22.84 7.64
C ASN A 44 -8.42 23.61 7.00
N ASN A 45 -8.56 24.12 5.78
CA ASN A 45 -7.51 24.83 5.03
C ASN A 45 -6.17 24.05 4.94
N ILE A 46 -6.25 22.75 4.67
CA ILE A 46 -5.10 21.83 4.58
C ILE A 46 -4.73 21.59 3.11
N ARG A 47 -3.43 21.46 2.82
CA ARG A 47 -2.93 21.18 1.46
C ARG A 47 -3.20 19.74 1.05
N PHE A 48 -3.86 19.53 -0.10
CA PHE A 48 -4.21 18.21 -0.64
C PHE A 48 -3.03 17.23 -0.69
N PHE A 49 -1.98 17.55 -1.45
CA PHE A 49 -0.91 16.60 -1.79
C PHE A 49 -0.18 16.01 -0.56
N PRO A 50 0.36 16.81 0.38
CA PRO A 50 1.05 16.25 1.53
C PRO A 50 0.12 15.44 2.44
N THR A 51 -1.15 15.82 2.57
CA THR A 51 -2.12 15.06 3.37
C THR A 51 -2.48 13.74 2.70
N PHE A 52 -2.74 13.75 1.40
CA PHE A 52 -3.02 12.53 0.66
C PHE A 52 -1.82 11.58 0.68
N LEU A 53 -0.59 12.10 0.53
CA LEU A 53 0.64 11.33 0.67
C LEU A 53 0.78 10.72 2.07
N TYR A 54 0.52 11.50 3.12
CA TYR A 54 0.52 11.00 4.50
C TYR A 54 -0.47 9.85 4.71
N LEU A 55 -1.70 9.97 4.19
CA LEU A 55 -2.71 8.92 4.28
C LEU A 55 -2.28 7.65 3.52
N MET A 56 -1.73 7.79 2.31
CA MET A 56 -1.19 6.66 1.56
C MET A 56 -0.08 5.95 2.33
N MET A 57 0.89 6.69 2.85
CA MET A 57 2.00 6.10 3.62
C MET A 57 1.52 5.46 4.93
N SER A 58 0.52 6.05 5.58
CA SER A 58 -0.06 5.48 6.81
C SER A 58 -0.72 4.14 6.51
N ALA A 59 -1.55 4.07 5.46
CA ALA A 59 -2.19 2.83 5.03
C ALA A 59 -1.18 1.75 4.59
N MET A 60 -0.11 2.15 3.89
CA MET A 60 0.97 1.21 3.51
C MET A 60 1.67 0.62 4.75
N ASN A 61 2.02 1.46 5.73
CA ASN A 61 2.75 1.02 6.93
C ASN A 61 1.90 0.16 7.90
N GLU A 62 0.58 0.09 7.71
CA GLU A 62 -0.31 -0.78 8.49
C GLU A 62 -0.31 -2.24 8.00
N ILE A 63 0.26 -2.50 6.83
CA ILE A 63 0.27 -3.82 6.19
C ILE A 63 1.71 -4.32 6.14
N ASP A 64 2.00 -5.42 6.85
CA ASP A 64 3.35 -6.00 6.96
C ASP A 64 4.02 -6.30 5.60
N GLU A 65 3.23 -6.50 4.54
CA GLU A 65 3.73 -6.85 3.20
C GLU A 65 3.98 -5.68 2.25
N PHE A 66 3.76 -4.43 2.68
CA PHE A 66 4.09 -3.21 1.92
C PHE A 66 5.21 -2.41 2.60
#